data_AF-A0A1U6HKT5-F1
#
_entry.id   AF-A0A1U6HKT5-F1
#
_cell.length_a   1.000
_cell.length_b   1.000
_cell.length_c   1.000
_cell.angle_alpha   90.00
_cell.angle_beta   90.00
_cell.angle_gamma   90.00
#
_symmetry.space_group_name_H-M   'P 1'
#
loop_
_entity.id
_entity.type
_entity.pdbx_description
1 polymer ?
#
loop_
_entity_poly.entity_id
_entity_poly.type
_entity_poly.pdbx_seq_one_letter_code
_entity_poly.pdbx_strand_id
1 'polypeptide(L)'
;MNTDGQAMFPREACDSEQTGHEDAVRELRRNISQPDDFNHTERVGPIPAEVFVPKVESAMHAAMNNVEVPDMLAELRAATAQAHAQLDGAFGSLDLSDKDGLTRFLSAHAIGLGPLFPVFRNFVENQLGMDCPDYPLMLSEDLRSLGDDPDELPQLAVDPALQGPSAQVGVGYVVAGSRLGMAVLRRQGYWGEQSTSDTPGRYMDDESGHAVWKTLMPWLKGRTFDQGERKAVTAAALAAFSSFASAFAVSAGRKKTTETGADG
;
A
#
# COMPACT_ATOMS: atom_id res chain seq x y z
N MET A 1 -39.93 8.60 -43.93
CA MET A 1 -40.60 7.38 -43.43
C MET A 1 -40.01 7.12 -42.05
N ASN A 2 -40.78 7.48 -41.02
CA ASN A 2 -40.56 7.16 -39.61
C ASN A 2 -40.92 5.69 -39.35
N THR A 3 -40.29 5.13 -38.32
CA THR A 3 -40.83 4.30 -37.21
C THR A 3 -39.60 3.97 -36.33
N ASP A 4 -39.31 4.68 -35.24
CA ASP A 4 -39.94 4.70 -33.91
C ASP A 4 -40.05 3.31 -33.25
N GLY A 5 -39.23 3.13 -32.21
CA GLY A 5 -39.20 1.98 -31.29
C GLY A 5 -38.70 2.46 -29.92
N GLN A 6 -39.63 3.03 -29.16
CA GLN A 6 -39.46 3.75 -27.91
C GLN A 6 -39.72 2.82 -26.71
N ALA A 7 -38.83 2.80 -25.72
CA ALA A 7 -39.06 2.23 -24.38
C ALA A 7 -38.40 3.19 -23.37
N MET A 8 -39.13 4.16 -22.81
CA MET A 8 -39.99 4.11 -21.62
C MET A 8 -39.24 3.71 -20.34
N PHE A 9 -38.77 4.74 -19.64
CA PHE A 9 -38.31 4.73 -18.24
C PHE A 9 -39.46 4.41 -17.26
N PRO A 10 -39.13 3.87 -16.09
CA PRO A 10 -39.76 4.27 -14.84
C PRO A 10 -38.80 5.14 -14.00
N ARG A 11 -39.31 6.29 -13.56
CA ARG A 11 -38.78 7.21 -12.54
C ARG A 11 -39.45 6.85 -11.20
N GLU A 12 -38.70 6.32 -10.23
CA GLU A 12 -38.97 6.32 -8.77
C GLU A 12 -37.62 5.93 -8.10
N ALA A 13 -37.12 6.46 -7.00
CA ALA A 13 -37.46 7.57 -6.11
C ALA A 13 -36.13 8.05 -5.48
N CYS A 14 -35.96 9.37 -5.42
CA CYS A 14 -35.01 10.05 -4.54
C CYS A 14 -35.70 10.22 -3.18
N ASP A 15 -34.92 10.40 -2.11
CA ASP A 15 -35.33 10.69 -0.72
C ASP A 15 -35.61 9.49 0.20
N SER A 16 -34.55 8.89 0.75
CA SER A 16 -34.68 8.18 2.04
C SER A 16 -33.45 8.16 2.95
N GLU A 17 -32.33 8.81 2.63
CA GLU A 17 -31.15 8.86 3.53
C GLU A 17 -30.84 10.24 4.13
N GLN A 18 -31.61 11.28 3.77
CA GLN A 18 -31.39 12.64 4.29
C GLN A 18 -32.13 12.94 5.61
N THR A 19 -33.10 12.12 6.02
CA THR A 19 -33.99 12.40 7.17
C THR A 19 -33.43 11.95 8.53
N GLY A 20 -32.47 11.01 8.56
CA GLY A 20 -31.89 10.51 9.81
C GLY A 20 -30.85 11.43 10.46
N HIS A 21 -30.21 12.32 9.68
CA HIS A 21 -29.13 13.17 10.17
C HIS A 21 -29.65 14.48 10.79
N GLU A 22 -30.78 15.02 10.31
CA GLU A 22 -31.36 16.25 10.85
C GLU A 22 -32.10 16.04 12.18
N ASP A 23 -32.71 14.86 12.40
CA ASP A 23 -33.38 14.55 13.67
C ASP A 23 -32.37 14.37 14.83
N ALA A 24 -31.21 13.76 14.58
CA ALA A 24 -30.16 13.62 15.59
C ALA A 24 -29.54 14.97 16.01
N VAL A 25 -29.41 15.91 15.07
CA VAL A 25 -28.91 17.27 15.35
C VAL A 25 -29.96 18.12 16.08
N ARG A 26 -31.25 17.84 15.88
CA ARG A 26 -32.36 18.52 16.57
C ARG A 26 -32.53 18.04 18.02
N GLU A 27 -32.31 16.75 18.29
CA GLU A 27 -32.33 16.15 19.63
C GLU A 27 -31.17 16.71 20.50
N LEU A 28 -29.97 16.84 19.93
CA LEU A 28 -28.78 17.40 20.61
C LEU A 28 -28.93 18.89 20.95
N ARG A 29 -29.64 19.67 20.13
CA ARG A 29 -29.91 21.09 20.42
C ARG A 29 -30.96 21.31 21.51
N ARG A 30 -31.85 20.34 21.76
CA ARG A 30 -32.89 20.46 22.79
C ARG A 30 -32.35 20.25 24.21
N ASN A 31 -31.26 19.48 24.37
CA ASN A 31 -30.65 19.19 25.68
C ASN A 31 -29.70 20.28 26.22
N ILE A 32 -29.38 21.31 25.42
CA ILE A 32 -28.39 22.35 25.80
C ILE A 32 -29.07 23.69 26.15
N SER A 33 -30.40 23.72 26.31
CA SER A 33 -31.09 24.96 26.70
C SER A 33 -32.24 24.69 27.67
N GLN A 34 -31.91 24.57 28.96
CA GLN A 34 -32.77 25.03 30.05
C GLN A 34 -31.93 25.65 31.16
N PRO A 35 -32.10 26.94 31.48
CA PRO A 35 -31.71 27.54 32.75
C PRO A 35 -32.87 27.50 33.76
N ASP A 36 -32.53 27.80 35.02
CA ASP A 36 -33.40 28.15 36.15
C ASP A 36 -33.97 26.94 36.96
N ASP A 37 -34.06 26.92 38.29
CA ASP A 37 -33.89 27.95 39.32
C ASP A 37 -33.78 27.34 40.74
N PHE A 38 -33.31 28.17 41.69
CA PHE A 38 -33.25 28.10 43.17
C PHE A 38 -34.34 27.24 43.88
N ASN A 39 -34.20 26.70 45.11
CA ASN A 39 -33.67 27.25 46.36
C ASN A 39 -33.78 26.14 47.45
N HIS A 40 -32.79 25.96 48.33
CA HIS A 40 -33.08 25.66 49.74
C HIS A 40 -31.86 25.99 50.62
N THR A 41 -32.12 26.90 51.54
CA THR A 41 -31.25 27.42 52.59
C THR A 41 -30.88 26.37 53.62
N GLU A 42 -29.59 26.11 53.82
CA GLU A 42 -29.03 25.80 55.14
C GLU A 42 -27.67 26.49 55.30
N ARG A 43 -27.54 27.28 56.38
CA ARG A 43 -26.31 27.97 56.79
C ARG A 43 -25.46 27.00 57.63
N VAL A 44 -24.23 26.72 57.24
CA VAL A 44 -23.16 26.31 58.18
C VAL A 44 -21.77 26.76 57.69
N GLY A 45 -21.12 27.65 58.48
CA GLY A 45 -19.67 27.77 58.72
C GLY A 45 -18.73 28.29 57.60
N PRO A 46 -17.76 29.19 57.89
CA PRO A 46 -16.76 29.63 56.92
C PRO A 46 -15.66 28.58 56.73
N ILE A 47 -15.35 28.24 55.47
CA ILE A 47 -14.19 27.43 55.05
C ILE A 47 -13.11 28.40 54.55
N PRO A 48 -11.82 28.23 54.91
CA PRO A 48 -10.76 29.17 54.54
C PRO A 48 -10.45 29.17 53.04
N ALA A 49 -10.05 30.33 52.54
CA ALA A 49 -9.80 30.62 51.13
C ALA A 49 -8.56 29.88 50.58
N GLU A 50 -8.81 28.81 49.83
CA GLU A 50 -7.89 28.37 48.78
C GLU A 50 -8.44 28.81 47.42
N VAL A 51 -7.58 29.49 46.67
CA VAL A 51 -7.86 30.06 45.35
C VAL A 51 -8.05 28.91 44.35
N PHE A 52 -9.31 28.53 44.12
CA PHE A 52 -9.69 27.66 43.00
C PHE A 52 -9.68 28.49 41.71
N VAL A 53 -8.56 28.47 41.00
CA VAL A 53 -8.49 28.97 39.62
C VAL A 53 -9.18 27.93 38.73
N PRO A 54 -10.24 28.25 37.98
CA PRO A 54 -10.94 27.25 37.19
C PRO A 54 -10.05 26.81 36.01
N LYS A 55 -9.75 25.51 35.98
CA LYS A 55 -8.87 24.78 35.04
C LYS A 55 -9.42 24.67 33.60
N VAL A 56 -10.18 25.67 33.14
CA VAL A 56 -10.93 25.59 31.87
C VAL A 56 -10.21 26.31 30.73
N GLU A 57 -9.51 27.42 30.99
CA GLU A 57 -8.77 28.14 29.94
C GLU A 57 -7.50 27.41 29.48
N SER A 58 -6.87 26.62 30.35
CA SER A 58 -5.67 25.85 30.02
C SER A 58 -6.00 24.61 29.15
N ALA A 59 -7.20 24.05 29.29
CA ALA A 59 -7.65 22.91 28.49
C ALA A 59 -8.02 23.30 27.06
N MET A 60 -8.54 24.52 26.83
CA MET A 60 -8.89 24.99 25.49
C MET A 60 -7.67 25.34 24.62
N HIS A 61 -6.58 25.85 25.20
CA HIS A 61 -5.32 26.04 24.46
C HIS A 61 -4.59 24.71 24.18
N ALA A 62 -4.74 23.70 25.03
CA ALA A 62 -4.15 22.38 24.83
C ALA A 62 -4.92 21.51 23.81
N ALA A 63 -6.23 21.73 23.64
CA ALA A 63 -7.07 20.98 22.72
C ALA A 63 -6.95 21.42 21.24
N MET A 64 -6.24 22.53 20.95
CA MET A 64 -6.15 23.08 19.58
C MET A 64 -4.76 22.92 18.92
N ASN A 65 -3.81 22.21 19.54
CA ASN A 65 -2.43 22.10 19.02
C ASN A 65 -1.83 20.68 19.07
N ASN A 66 -2.62 19.65 18.75
CA ASN A 66 -2.01 18.37 18.37
C ASN A 66 -2.82 17.71 17.25
N VAL A 67 -2.77 18.32 16.06
CA VAL A 67 -2.84 17.49 14.85
C VAL A 67 -1.58 16.66 14.91
N GLU A 68 -1.64 15.47 15.51
CA GLU A 68 -0.55 14.50 15.44
C GLU A 68 -0.29 14.30 13.95
N VAL A 69 0.82 14.88 13.46
CA VAL A 69 1.24 14.66 12.08
C VAL A 69 1.38 13.14 11.96
N PRO A 70 0.60 12.47 11.10
CA PRO A 70 0.61 11.02 11.04
C PRO A 70 2.04 10.55 10.86
N ASP A 71 2.41 9.47 11.55
CA ASP A 71 3.73 8.89 11.34
C ASP A 71 3.92 8.54 9.85
N MET A 72 5.16 8.49 9.38
CA MET A 72 5.45 8.27 7.96
C MET A 72 4.84 6.97 7.44
N LEU A 73 4.64 5.96 8.31
CA LEU A 73 4.03 4.69 7.95
C LEU A 73 2.53 4.83 7.67
N ALA A 74 1.81 5.58 8.51
CA ALA A 74 0.40 5.89 8.32
C ALA A 74 0.19 6.71 7.04
N GLU A 75 1.07 7.69 6.79
CA GLU A 75 1.04 8.48 5.55
C GLU A 75 1.25 7.60 4.31
N LEU A 76 2.27 6.74 4.32
CA LEU A 76 2.54 5.81 3.23
C LEU A 76 1.36 4.88 2.97
N ARG A 77 0.79 4.26 4.00
CA ARG A 77 -0.38 3.38 3.87
C ARG A 77 -1.56 4.09 3.24
N ALA A 78 -1.87 5.30 3.71
CA ALA A 78 -2.97 6.09 3.17
C ALA A 78 -2.71 6.47 1.71
N ALA A 79 -1.53 7.00 1.40
CA ALA A 79 -1.18 7.47 0.06
C ALA A 79 -1.12 6.33 -0.97
N THR A 80 -0.66 5.13 -0.58
CA THR A 80 -0.50 4.01 -1.50
C THR A 80 -1.68 3.04 -1.53
N ALA A 81 -2.74 3.26 -0.73
CA ALA A 81 -3.84 2.30 -0.58
C ALA A 81 -4.50 1.93 -1.91
N GLN A 82 -4.80 2.93 -2.75
CA GLN A 82 -5.44 2.71 -4.05
C GLN A 82 -4.51 1.96 -5.01
N ALA A 83 -3.23 2.37 -5.09
CA ALA A 83 -2.25 1.74 -5.97
C ALA A 83 -2.00 0.28 -5.55
N HIS A 84 -1.95 0.00 -4.24
CA HIS A 84 -1.86 -1.35 -3.70
C HIS A 84 -3.05 -2.20 -4.11
N ALA A 85 -4.29 -1.72 -3.90
CA ALA A 85 -5.49 -2.48 -4.24
C ALA A 85 -5.59 -2.81 -5.74
N GLN A 86 -5.19 -1.87 -6.61
CA GLN A 86 -5.15 -2.09 -8.06
C GLN A 86 -4.11 -3.14 -8.44
N LEU A 87 -2.91 -3.07 -7.85
CA LEU A 87 -1.83 -3.99 -8.14
C LEU A 87 -2.15 -5.40 -7.63
N ASP A 88 -2.74 -5.51 -6.44
CA ASP A 88 -3.22 -6.76 -5.85
C ASP A 88 -4.29 -7.42 -6.74
N GLY A 89 -5.27 -6.65 -7.23
CA GLY A 89 -6.25 -7.15 -8.18
C GLY A 89 -5.65 -7.59 -9.53
N ALA A 90 -4.65 -6.87 -10.02
CA ALA A 90 -3.95 -7.23 -11.26
C ALA A 90 -3.17 -8.55 -11.11
N PHE A 91 -2.32 -8.67 -10.10
CA PHE A 91 -1.57 -9.90 -9.85
C PHE A 91 -2.46 -11.06 -9.42
N GLY A 92 -3.52 -10.81 -8.67
CA GLY A 92 -4.52 -11.81 -8.29
C GLY A 92 -5.34 -12.36 -9.46
N SER A 93 -5.26 -11.75 -10.65
CA SER A 93 -5.85 -12.31 -11.87
C SER A 93 -5.01 -13.42 -12.52
N LEU A 94 -3.77 -13.62 -12.07
CA LEU A 94 -2.89 -14.68 -12.56
C LEU A 94 -3.17 -16.00 -11.82
N ASP A 95 -3.26 -17.09 -12.57
CA ASP A 95 -3.24 -18.43 -11.99
C ASP A 95 -1.80 -18.88 -11.80
N LEU A 96 -1.28 -18.79 -10.58
CA LEU A 96 0.10 -19.19 -10.28
C LEU A 96 0.30 -20.71 -10.25
N SER A 97 -0.77 -21.50 -10.26
CA SER A 97 -0.68 -22.96 -10.38
C SER A 97 -0.40 -23.40 -11.83
N ASP A 98 -0.60 -22.50 -12.79
CA ASP A 98 -0.22 -22.65 -14.18
C ASP A 98 1.17 -22.09 -14.47
N LYS A 99 1.88 -22.73 -15.41
CA LYS A 99 3.25 -22.36 -15.79
C LYS A 99 3.29 -20.96 -16.41
N ASP A 100 2.34 -20.62 -17.27
CA ASP A 100 2.33 -19.31 -17.95
C ASP A 100 1.97 -18.20 -16.97
N GLY A 101 1.04 -18.47 -16.05
CA GLY A 101 0.69 -17.56 -14.96
C GLY A 101 1.88 -17.27 -14.03
N LEU A 102 2.63 -18.29 -13.59
CA LEU A 102 3.86 -18.12 -12.83
C LEU A 102 4.94 -17.37 -13.63
N THR A 103 5.15 -17.75 -14.88
CA THR A 103 6.16 -17.10 -15.76
C THR A 103 5.87 -15.61 -15.91
N ARG A 104 4.59 -15.25 -16.13
CA ARG A 104 4.16 -13.85 -16.22
C ARG A 104 4.33 -13.11 -14.91
N PHE A 105 4.02 -13.75 -13.78
CA PHE A 105 4.22 -13.18 -12.45
C PHE A 105 5.69 -12.82 -12.20
N LEU A 106 6.60 -13.76 -12.47
CA LEU A 106 8.05 -13.55 -12.29
C LEU A 106 8.60 -12.52 -13.27
N SER A 107 8.14 -12.54 -14.52
CA SER A 107 8.50 -11.54 -15.54
C SER A 107 8.13 -10.13 -15.08
N ALA A 108 6.91 -9.95 -14.59
CA ALA A 108 6.46 -8.65 -14.09
C ALA A 108 7.28 -8.18 -12.87
N HIS A 109 7.68 -9.09 -11.98
CA HIS A 109 8.54 -8.73 -10.86
C HIS A 109 9.95 -8.36 -11.32
N ALA A 110 10.53 -9.09 -12.27
CA ALA A 110 11.85 -8.80 -12.83
C ALA A 110 11.89 -7.42 -13.52
N ILE A 111 10.89 -7.13 -14.37
CA ILE A 111 10.76 -5.85 -15.06
C ILE A 111 10.53 -4.71 -14.05
N GLY A 112 9.60 -4.90 -13.11
CA GLY A 112 9.20 -3.88 -12.14
C GLY A 112 10.29 -3.56 -11.12
N LEU A 113 11.10 -4.55 -10.73
CA LEU A 113 12.24 -4.36 -9.83
C LEU A 113 13.43 -3.73 -10.52
N GLY A 114 13.58 -3.83 -11.85
CA GLY A 114 14.71 -3.27 -12.60
C GLY A 114 15.11 -1.84 -12.16
N PRO A 115 14.21 -0.85 -12.24
CA PRO A 115 14.54 0.52 -11.82
C PRO A 115 14.59 0.71 -10.28
N LEU A 116 13.99 -0.20 -9.50
CA LEU A 116 13.85 -0.06 -8.05
C LEU A 116 15.00 -0.70 -7.27
N PHE A 117 15.56 -1.79 -7.79
CA PHE A 117 16.45 -2.66 -7.05
C PHE A 117 17.78 -2.00 -6.65
N PRO A 118 18.45 -1.18 -7.50
CA PRO A 118 19.64 -0.45 -7.06
C PRO A 118 19.36 0.48 -5.88
N VAL A 119 18.20 1.15 -5.89
CA VAL A 119 17.76 2.06 -4.82
C VAL A 119 17.43 1.27 -3.55
N PHE A 120 16.73 0.15 -3.69
CA PHE A 120 16.40 -0.77 -2.61
C PHE A 120 17.66 -1.35 -1.96
N ARG A 121 18.59 -1.89 -2.76
CA ARG A 121 19.85 -2.46 -2.28
C ARG A 121 20.63 -1.45 -1.46
N ASN A 122 20.82 -0.24 -2.00
CA ASN A 122 21.51 0.83 -1.28
C ASN A 122 20.84 1.15 0.07
N PHE A 123 19.50 1.18 0.11
CA PHE A 123 18.77 1.41 1.35
C PHE A 123 19.01 0.30 2.39
N VAL A 124 18.86 -0.95 1.98
CA VAL A 124 19.02 -2.11 2.88
C VAL A 124 20.45 -2.18 3.43
N GLU A 125 21.45 -2.05 2.56
CA GLU A 125 22.86 -2.18 2.94
C GLU A 125 23.33 -0.97 3.78
N ASN A 126 23.01 0.27 3.36
CA ASN A 126 23.60 1.47 3.97
C ASN A 126 22.73 2.14 5.04
N GLN A 127 21.40 2.00 4.99
CA GLN A 127 20.50 2.64 5.97
C GLN A 127 19.99 1.66 7.02
N LEU A 128 19.76 0.40 6.64
CA LEU A 128 19.35 -0.65 7.58
C LEU A 128 20.53 -1.49 8.09
N GLY A 129 21.67 -1.47 7.41
CA GLY A 129 22.86 -2.23 7.82
C GLY A 129 22.66 -3.74 7.69
N MET A 130 21.92 -4.18 6.67
CA MET A 130 21.57 -5.58 6.44
C MET A 130 22.10 -6.06 5.09
N ASP A 131 22.32 -7.37 4.97
CA ASP A 131 22.58 -7.98 3.66
C ASP A 131 21.32 -7.90 2.79
N CYS A 132 21.45 -7.33 1.59
CA CYS A 132 20.34 -7.24 0.66
C CYS A 132 20.12 -8.57 -0.07
N PRO A 133 18.88 -9.08 -0.11
CA PRO A 133 18.54 -10.24 -0.93
C PRO A 133 18.74 -9.95 -2.42
N ASP A 134 19.28 -10.91 -3.18
CA ASP A 134 19.54 -10.73 -4.62
C ASP A 134 18.33 -11.12 -5.47
N TYR A 135 17.28 -10.30 -5.43
CA TYR A 135 16.06 -10.53 -6.20
C TYR A 135 16.29 -10.66 -7.70
N PRO A 136 17.11 -9.82 -8.37
CA PRO A 136 17.39 -10.00 -9.79
C PRO A 136 18.01 -11.35 -10.10
N LEU A 137 18.95 -11.83 -9.29
CA LEU A 137 19.54 -13.16 -9.49
C LEU A 137 18.48 -14.25 -9.37
N MET A 138 17.71 -14.25 -8.27
CA MET A 138 16.64 -15.24 -8.03
C MET A 138 15.62 -15.27 -9.18
N LEU A 139 15.14 -14.10 -9.60
CA LEU A 139 14.18 -13.98 -10.70
C LEU A 139 14.78 -14.46 -12.03
N SER A 140 16.06 -14.15 -12.29
CA SER A 140 16.72 -14.59 -13.52
C SER A 140 16.90 -16.12 -13.57
N GLU A 141 17.22 -16.75 -12.44
CA GLU A 141 17.37 -18.19 -12.34
C GLU A 141 16.00 -18.89 -12.47
N ASP A 142 14.98 -18.38 -11.78
CA ASP A 142 13.61 -18.92 -11.87
C ASP A 142 13.05 -18.80 -13.30
N LEU A 143 13.24 -17.66 -13.98
CA LEU A 143 12.80 -17.50 -15.36
C LEU A 143 13.53 -18.43 -16.33
N ARG A 144 14.85 -18.59 -16.20
CA ARG A 144 15.62 -19.54 -17.03
C ARG A 144 15.17 -20.98 -16.83
N SER A 145 14.85 -21.38 -15.60
CA SER A 145 14.34 -22.74 -15.33
C SER A 145 12.94 -22.97 -15.92
N LEU A 146 12.15 -21.91 -16.10
CA LEU A 146 10.87 -21.94 -16.83
C LEU A 146 11.05 -21.94 -18.36
N GLY A 147 12.29 -21.74 -18.84
CA GLY A 147 12.64 -21.70 -20.26
C GLY A 147 12.51 -20.31 -20.88
N ASP A 148 12.36 -19.26 -20.08
CA ASP A 148 12.34 -17.86 -20.52
C ASP A 148 13.72 -17.24 -20.43
N ASP A 149 14.02 -16.33 -21.35
CA ASP A 149 15.23 -15.52 -21.30
C ASP A 149 14.95 -14.23 -20.51
N PRO A 150 15.56 -14.03 -19.32
CA PRO A 150 15.42 -12.78 -18.57
C PRO A 150 16.08 -11.59 -19.29
N ASP A 151 17.05 -11.81 -20.18
CA ASP A 151 17.75 -10.73 -20.89
C ASP A 151 16.88 -10.13 -22.02
N GLU A 152 15.85 -10.84 -22.46
CA GLU A 152 14.84 -10.35 -23.42
C GLU A 152 13.68 -9.57 -22.76
N LEU A 153 13.70 -9.42 -21.42
CA LEU A 153 12.66 -8.68 -20.72
C LEU A 153 12.74 -7.17 -21.04
N PRO A 154 11.59 -6.49 -21.25
CA PRO A 154 11.56 -5.05 -21.38
C PRO A 154 12.17 -4.35 -20.18
N GLN A 155 12.92 -3.28 -20.42
CA GLN A 155 13.37 -2.39 -19.36
C GLN A 155 12.46 -1.18 -19.24
N LEU A 156 12.09 -0.84 -18.01
CA LEU A 156 11.31 0.37 -17.72
C LEU A 156 12.25 1.57 -17.57
N ALA A 157 11.77 2.73 -18.01
CA ALA A 157 12.43 3.99 -17.71
C ALA A 157 12.40 4.26 -16.20
N VAL A 158 13.47 4.85 -15.67
CA VAL A 158 13.55 5.20 -14.24
C VAL A 158 12.77 6.50 -14.01
N ASP A 159 11.74 6.44 -13.15
CA ASP A 159 10.97 7.62 -12.77
C ASP A 159 11.88 8.64 -12.03
N PRO A 160 11.80 9.95 -12.34
CA PRO A 160 12.57 10.97 -11.65
C PRO A 160 12.39 11.00 -10.12
N ALA A 161 11.22 10.59 -9.60
CA ALA A 161 10.97 10.48 -8.17
C ALA A 161 11.86 9.44 -7.47
N LEU A 162 12.50 8.55 -8.24
CA LEU A 162 13.44 7.53 -7.73
C LEU A 162 14.88 8.06 -7.60
N GLN A 163 15.17 9.27 -8.08
CA GLN A 163 16.54 9.83 -8.20
C GLN A 163 16.99 10.67 -6.99
N GLY A 164 16.32 10.53 -5.83
CA GLY A 164 16.58 11.34 -4.64
C GLY A 164 16.98 10.54 -3.40
N PRO A 165 17.63 11.17 -2.40
CA PRO A 165 17.99 10.49 -1.14
C PRO A 165 16.79 9.90 -0.40
N SER A 166 15.66 10.62 -0.40
CA SER A 166 14.41 10.17 0.23
C SER A 166 13.72 9.03 -0.54
N ALA A 167 14.08 8.80 -1.81
CA ALA A 167 13.45 7.76 -2.62
C ALA A 167 13.68 6.36 -2.04
N GLN A 168 14.84 6.16 -1.42
CA GLN A 168 15.24 4.92 -0.76
C GLN A 168 14.23 4.43 0.27
N VAL A 169 13.61 5.34 1.02
CA VAL A 169 12.62 4.98 2.04
C VAL A 169 11.30 4.52 1.40
N GLY A 170 10.83 5.24 0.38
CA GLY A 170 9.60 4.90 -0.34
C GLY A 170 9.73 3.59 -1.10
N VAL A 171 10.85 3.40 -1.80
CA VAL A 171 11.19 2.14 -2.49
C VAL A 171 11.35 1.01 -1.49
N GLY A 172 12.06 1.24 -0.38
CA GLY A 172 12.23 0.29 0.71
C GLY A 172 10.90 -0.22 1.25
N TYR A 173 9.96 0.69 1.50
CA TYR A 173 8.60 0.37 1.93
C TYR A 173 7.85 -0.54 0.93
N VAL A 174 7.85 -0.19 -0.35
CA VAL A 174 7.11 -0.96 -1.37
C VAL A 174 7.76 -2.32 -1.63
N VAL A 175 9.08 -2.36 -1.84
CA VAL A 175 9.77 -3.61 -2.18
C VAL A 175 9.76 -4.58 -1.00
N ALA A 176 10.11 -4.14 0.21
CA ALA A 176 10.03 -5.02 1.38
C ALA A 176 8.59 -5.41 1.72
N GLY A 177 7.63 -4.49 1.55
CA GLY A 177 6.21 -4.77 1.76
C GLY A 177 5.64 -5.81 0.80
N SER A 178 6.07 -5.81 -0.47
CA SER A 178 5.63 -6.79 -1.47
C SER A 178 5.90 -8.25 -1.05
N ARG A 179 6.94 -8.46 -0.24
CA ARG A 179 7.35 -9.78 0.24
C ARG A 179 6.38 -10.37 1.27
N LEU A 180 5.59 -9.53 1.95
CA LEU A 180 4.53 -9.99 2.86
C LEU A 180 3.40 -10.67 2.08
N GLY A 181 3.05 -10.14 0.91
CA GLY A 181 2.03 -10.73 0.02
C GLY A 181 2.48 -12.07 -0.55
N MET A 182 3.77 -12.21 -0.85
CA MET A 182 4.35 -13.48 -1.32
C MET A 182 4.14 -14.62 -0.32
N ALA A 183 4.20 -14.38 0.99
CA ALA A 183 3.96 -15.43 1.99
C ALA A 183 2.54 -16.01 1.91
N VAL A 184 1.55 -15.21 1.50
CA VAL A 184 0.17 -15.69 1.29
C VAL A 184 0.10 -16.53 0.02
N LEU A 185 0.72 -16.06 -1.07
CA LEU A 185 0.73 -16.74 -2.36
C LEU A 185 1.43 -18.11 -2.27
N ARG A 186 2.55 -18.22 -1.56
CA ARG A 186 3.22 -19.51 -1.30
C ARG A 186 2.29 -20.52 -0.63
N ARG A 187 1.48 -20.09 0.34
CA ARG A 187 0.53 -21.01 1.03
C ARG A 187 -0.57 -21.52 0.13
N GLN A 188 -0.87 -20.82 -0.97
CA GLN A 188 -1.84 -21.25 -1.97
C GLN A 188 -1.25 -22.24 -2.97
N GLY A 189 0.09 -22.38 -2.99
CA GLY A 189 0.84 -23.19 -3.93
C GLY A 189 1.07 -22.48 -5.26
N TYR A 190 2.11 -22.93 -5.98
CA TYR A 190 2.45 -22.42 -7.31
C TYR A 190 3.02 -23.54 -8.18
N TRP A 191 3.04 -23.31 -9.50
CA TRP A 191 3.54 -24.28 -10.46
C TRP A 191 4.99 -24.68 -10.14
N GLY A 192 5.26 -25.97 -10.03
CA GLY A 192 6.60 -26.48 -9.77
C GLY A 192 7.02 -26.54 -8.30
N GLU A 193 6.18 -26.10 -7.35
CA GLU A 193 6.47 -26.11 -5.90
C GLU A 193 6.88 -27.50 -5.38
N GLN A 194 6.30 -28.58 -5.93
CA GLN A 194 6.60 -29.97 -5.53
C GLN A 194 7.66 -30.66 -6.42
N SER A 195 8.25 -29.97 -7.38
CA SER A 195 9.21 -30.58 -8.30
C SER A 195 10.57 -30.76 -7.64
N THR A 196 11.07 -32.00 -7.61
CA THR A 196 12.38 -32.37 -7.03
C THR A 196 13.57 -32.05 -7.94
N SER A 197 13.36 -31.38 -9.09
CA SER A 197 14.43 -30.94 -10.00
C SER A 197 14.81 -29.48 -9.72
N ASP A 198 16.10 -29.18 -9.46
CA ASP A 198 16.73 -27.84 -9.28
C ASP A 198 15.83 -26.59 -9.48
N THR A 199 14.95 -26.37 -8.53
CA THR A 199 13.55 -25.94 -8.73
C THR A 199 13.33 -24.46 -9.04
N PRO A 200 12.40 -24.11 -9.98
CA PRO A 200 11.82 -22.78 -10.02
C PRO A 200 11.18 -22.45 -8.68
N GLY A 201 11.53 -21.31 -8.09
CA GLY A 201 10.93 -20.89 -6.82
C GLY A 201 11.87 -20.14 -5.88
N ARG A 202 13.12 -19.85 -6.25
CA ARG A 202 14.04 -19.11 -5.36
C ARG A 202 13.46 -17.76 -4.94
N TYR A 203 12.86 -17.05 -5.89
CA TYR A 203 12.18 -15.79 -5.63
C TYR A 203 10.86 -15.98 -4.88
N MET A 204 10.13 -17.06 -5.16
CA MET A 204 8.87 -17.36 -4.48
C MET A 204 9.12 -17.70 -3.02
N ASP A 205 10.14 -18.51 -2.74
CA ASP A 205 10.48 -19.04 -1.42
C ASP A 205 11.39 -18.16 -0.58
N ASP A 206 11.88 -17.05 -1.14
CA ASP A 206 12.65 -16.08 -0.36
C ASP A 206 11.83 -15.52 0.81
N GLU A 207 12.34 -15.77 2.02
CA GLU A 207 11.82 -15.22 3.26
C GLU A 207 12.65 -14.04 3.78
N SER A 208 13.84 -13.79 3.24
CA SER A 208 14.75 -12.77 3.74
C SER A 208 14.17 -11.34 3.62
N GLY A 209 13.28 -11.12 2.65
CA GLY A 209 12.49 -9.89 2.57
C GLY A 209 11.64 -9.57 3.81
N HIS A 210 11.18 -10.58 4.55
CA HIS A 210 10.48 -10.37 5.82
C HIS A 210 11.39 -9.79 6.90
N ALA A 211 12.68 -10.16 6.90
CA ALA A 211 13.65 -9.60 7.84
C ALA A 211 13.85 -8.11 7.55
N VAL A 212 13.97 -7.73 6.27
CA VAL A 212 14.06 -6.33 5.86
C VAL A 212 12.83 -5.55 6.32
N TRP A 213 11.62 -6.08 6.12
CA TRP A 213 10.39 -5.44 6.60
C TRP A 213 10.38 -5.25 8.13
N LYS A 214 10.77 -6.29 8.88
CA LYS A 214 10.83 -6.25 10.35
C LYS A 214 11.80 -5.19 10.86
N THR A 215 12.91 -4.94 10.16
CA THR A 215 13.87 -3.88 10.51
C THR A 215 13.40 -2.50 10.05
N LEU A 216 12.77 -2.40 8.88
CA LEU A 216 12.27 -1.15 8.33
C LEU A 216 11.20 -0.50 9.21
N MET A 217 10.25 -1.28 9.75
CA MET A 217 9.15 -0.75 10.55
C MET A 217 9.58 0.07 11.78
N PRO A 218 10.43 -0.42 12.69
CA PRO A 218 10.93 0.38 13.80
C PRO A 218 11.82 1.53 13.34
N TRP A 219 12.64 1.33 12.29
CA TRP A 219 13.47 2.40 11.71
C TRP A 219 12.63 3.59 11.22
N LEU A 220 11.53 3.31 10.51
CA LEU A 220 10.62 4.31 9.97
C LEU A 220 9.89 5.08 11.09
N LYS A 221 9.48 4.39 12.15
CA LYS A 221 8.81 4.99 13.31
C LYS A 221 9.76 5.82 14.19
N GLY A 222 11.04 5.45 14.23
CA GLY A 222 12.06 6.15 15.02
C GLY A 222 12.62 7.40 14.37
N ARG A 223 12.25 7.71 13.12
CA ARG A 223 12.81 8.80 12.33
C ARG A 223 11.77 9.90 12.09
N THR A 224 12.18 11.15 12.23
CA THR A 224 11.38 12.31 11.85
C THR A 224 11.67 12.68 10.40
N PHE A 225 10.63 13.04 9.68
CA PHE A 225 10.70 13.50 8.29
C PHE A 225 10.10 14.89 8.20
N ASP A 226 10.82 15.82 7.58
CA ASP A 226 10.27 17.12 7.25
C ASP A 226 9.22 17.03 6.12
N GLN A 227 8.51 18.12 5.86
CA GLN A 227 7.43 18.13 4.87
C GLN A 227 7.91 17.86 3.43
N GLY A 228 9.14 18.25 3.09
CA GLY A 228 9.75 17.99 1.79
C GLY A 228 10.14 16.53 1.65
N GLU A 229 10.78 15.96 2.67
CA GLU A 229 11.13 14.55 2.74
C GLU A 229 9.88 13.67 2.65
N ARG A 230 8.82 13.96 3.43
CA ARG A 230 7.55 13.22 3.39
C ARG A 230 6.98 13.16 1.97
N LYS A 231 6.91 14.30 1.29
CA LYS A 231 6.45 14.38 -0.11
C LYS A 231 7.32 13.53 -1.04
N ALA A 232 8.64 13.57 -0.89
CA ALA A 232 9.57 12.81 -1.71
C ALA A 232 9.47 11.29 -1.44
N VAL A 233 9.36 10.86 -0.18
CA VAL A 233 9.15 9.46 0.21
C VAL A 233 7.84 8.93 -0.38
N THR A 234 6.75 9.69 -0.23
CA THR A 234 5.43 9.34 -0.78
C THR A 234 5.46 9.26 -2.31
N ALA A 235 6.09 10.23 -2.98
CA ALA A 235 6.23 10.21 -4.44
C ALA A 235 7.03 8.99 -4.93
N ALA A 236 8.12 8.63 -4.25
CA ALA A 236 8.92 7.46 -4.59
C ALA A 236 8.16 6.14 -4.36
N ALA A 237 7.35 6.04 -3.30
CA ALA A 237 6.50 4.88 -3.08
C ALA A 237 5.45 4.72 -4.20
N LEU A 238 4.79 5.81 -4.60
CA LEU A 238 3.85 5.80 -5.73
C LEU A 238 4.54 5.44 -7.06
N ALA A 239 5.74 5.97 -7.30
CA ALA A 239 6.54 5.61 -8.47
C ALA A 239 6.93 4.11 -8.47
N ALA A 240 7.23 3.54 -7.30
CA ALA A 240 7.49 2.10 -7.17
C ALA A 240 6.26 1.25 -7.51
N PHE A 241 5.06 1.62 -7.04
CA PHE A 241 3.81 0.96 -7.46
C PHE A 241 3.58 1.10 -8.98
N SER A 242 3.81 2.30 -9.53
CA SER A 242 3.70 2.55 -10.98
C SER A 242 4.65 1.67 -11.80
N SER A 243 5.87 1.42 -11.30
CA SER A 243 6.84 0.50 -11.91
C SER A 243 6.26 -0.91 -12.03
N PHE A 244 5.72 -1.47 -10.93
CA PHE A 244 5.11 -2.80 -10.96
C PHE A 244 3.84 -2.86 -11.82
N ALA A 245 3.00 -1.82 -11.81
CA ALA A 245 1.83 -1.75 -12.67
C ALA A 245 2.21 -1.73 -14.16
N SER A 246 3.21 -0.93 -14.52
CA SER A 246 3.75 -0.88 -15.89
C SER A 246 4.35 -2.21 -16.30
N ALA A 247 5.10 -2.85 -15.39
CA ALA A 247 5.70 -4.16 -15.60
C ALA A 247 4.65 -5.25 -15.84
N PHE A 248 3.56 -5.25 -15.08
CA PHE A 248 2.44 -6.18 -15.27
C PHE A 248 1.75 -6.00 -16.64
N ALA A 249 1.63 -4.76 -17.10
CA ALA A 249 1.05 -4.45 -18.40
C ALA A 249 1.93 -4.97 -19.55
N VAL A 250 3.24 -4.75 -19.49
CA VAL A 250 4.16 -5.17 -20.56
C VAL A 250 4.51 -6.67 -20.52
N SER A 251 4.36 -7.33 -19.36
CA SER A 251 4.59 -8.79 -19.25
C SER A 251 3.54 -9.63 -19.97
N ALA A 252 2.36 -9.07 -20.25
CA ALA A 252 1.27 -9.74 -20.97
C ALA A 252 1.57 -10.04 -22.44
N GLY A 253 2.56 -9.36 -23.04
CA GLY A 253 2.84 -9.40 -24.47
C GLY A 253 3.59 -10.63 -24.98
N ARG A 254 4.04 -11.53 -24.09
CA ARG A 254 4.89 -12.68 -24.44
C ARG A 254 4.10 -13.98 -24.52
N LYS A 255 3.20 -14.09 -25.51
CA LYS A 255 2.77 -15.43 -25.97
C LYS A 255 3.93 -16.02 -26.77
N LYS A 256 4.63 -17.01 -26.23
CA LYS A 256 5.49 -17.87 -27.05
C LYS A 256 4.59 -18.52 -28.10
N THR A 257 4.82 -18.17 -29.36
CA THR A 257 4.33 -18.92 -30.50
C THR A 257 4.81 -20.35 -30.32
N THR A 258 3.95 -21.23 -29.85
CA THR A 258 4.14 -22.67 -30.02
C THR A 258 4.06 -22.90 -31.52
N GLU A 259 5.22 -22.85 -32.18
CA GLU A 259 5.40 -23.45 -33.49
C GLU A 259 5.02 -24.92 -33.33
N THR A 260 3.79 -25.20 -33.74
CA THR A 260 3.33 -26.56 -33.98
C THR A 260 4.13 -27.04 -35.18
N GLY A 261 5.24 -27.72 -34.90
CA GLY A 261 6.00 -28.45 -35.91
C GLY A 261 5.09 -29.51 -36.53
N ALA A 262 4.42 -29.14 -37.60
CA ALA A 262 3.92 -30.04 -38.61
C ALA A 262 4.84 -29.85 -39.82
N ASP A 263 5.79 -30.77 -39.99
CA ASP A 263 6.20 -31.29 -41.29
C ASP A 263 7.21 -32.44 -41.11
N GLY A 264 6.85 -33.59 -41.69
CA GLY A 264 7.65 -34.83 -41.73
C GLY A 264 6.79 -36.07 -41.88
#